data_AF-A0A420MK55-F1
#
_entry.id   AF-A0A420MK55-F1
#
_cell.length_a   1.000
_cell.length_b   1.000
_cell.length_c   1.000
_cell.angle_alpha   90.00
_cell.angle_beta   90.00
_cell.angle_gamma   90.00
#
_symmetry.space_group_name_H-M   'P 1'
#
loop_
_entity.id
_entity.type
_entity.pdbx_description
1 polymer ?
#
loop_
_entity_poly.entity_id
_entity_poly.type
_entity_poly.pdbx_seq_one_letter_code
_entity_poly.pdbx_strand_id
1 'polypeptide(L)'
;MAIEDRVRGPFPLCHLDLHFGNIPFDKEYNLTGIIDWSNAQAAPLEQLSVCPEFATSPGMSDEENQPMVDLKNLVVQSMREMEQDQERKPPLDNPDLDVVGQSNLTPLSTYMASKSAEITYRQYMSSPRGSLFAGKMVAGLIYGKSVSWDQLKEVYGVMPLF
;
A
#
# COMPACT_ATOMS: atom_id res chain seq x y z
N MET A 1 -6.83 12.10 8.55
CA MET A 1 -6.24 11.66 9.83
C MET A 1 -6.39 10.14 9.90
N ALA A 2 -5.58 9.43 9.11
CA ALA A 2 -5.54 7.95 9.03
C ALA A 2 -4.11 7.44 9.35
N ILE A 3 -3.32 8.30 10.02
CA ILE A 3 -1.87 8.11 10.24
C ILE A 3 -1.60 7.94 11.74
N GLU A 4 -2.35 8.59 12.63
CA GLU A 4 -2.08 8.50 14.08
C GLU A 4 -2.38 7.11 14.67
N ASP A 5 -3.38 6.41 14.14
CA ASP A 5 -3.79 5.07 14.58
C ASP A 5 -2.84 3.96 14.10
N ARG A 6 -1.95 4.23 13.13
CA ARG A 6 -1.04 3.22 12.55
C ARG A 6 0.45 3.45 12.82
N VAL A 7 0.85 4.67 13.19
CA VAL A 7 2.24 4.97 13.60
C VAL A 7 2.69 4.15 14.82
N ARG A 8 1.75 3.74 15.68
CA ARG A 8 2.04 2.97 16.91
C ARG A 8 1.73 1.48 16.79
N GLY A 9 1.40 1.01 15.59
CA GLY A 9 0.97 -0.37 15.35
C GLY A 9 -0.54 -0.58 15.55
N PRO A 10 -1.03 -1.82 15.41
CA PRO A 10 -0.25 -3.06 15.35
C PRO A 10 0.60 -3.21 14.08
N PHE A 11 1.79 -3.82 14.24
CA PHE A 11 2.72 -4.13 13.15
C PHE A 11 2.58 -5.62 12.78
N PRO A 12 1.76 -5.99 11.77
CA PRO A 12 1.60 -7.38 11.38
C PRO A 12 2.92 -7.96 10.83
N LEU A 13 3.02 -9.30 10.87
CA LEU A 13 4.04 -10.02 10.12
C LEU A 13 3.74 -9.88 8.61
N CYS A 14 4.68 -9.31 7.85
CA CYS A 14 4.60 -9.11 6.42
C CYS A 14 5.68 -9.90 5.68
N HIS A 15 5.37 -10.37 4.47
CA HIS A 15 6.30 -11.09 3.60
C HIS A 15 7.41 -10.21 3.01
N LEU A 16 7.14 -8.91 2.84
CA LEU A 16 7.97 -7.87 2.19
C LEU A 16 8.34 -8.07 0.72
N ASP A 17 8.37 -9.30 0.23
CA ASP A 17 8.64 -9.64 -1.17
C ASP A 17 7.48 -10.43 -1.79
N LEU A 18 6.25 -10.03 -1.49
CA LEU A 18 5.06 -10.72 -2.01
C LEU A 18 4.81 -10.27 -3.44
N HIS A 19 5.13 -11.14 -4.40
CA HIS A 19 4.88 -10.94 -5.83
C HIS A 19 4.53 -12.29 -6.48
N PHE A 20 4.05 -12.29 -7.72
CA PHE A 20 3.53 -13.47 -8.41
C PHE A 20 4.52 -14.65 -8.47
N GLY A 21 5.83 -14.38 -8.45
CA GLY A 21 6.87 -15.41 -8.43
C GLY A 21 6.92 -16.21 -7.13
N ASN A 22 6.41 -15.63 -6.05
CA ASN A 22 6.32 -16.23 -4.71
C ASN A 22 4.91 -16.78 -4.40
N ILE A 23 4.01 -16.79 -5.39
CA ILE A 23 2.61 -17.21 -5.26
C ILE A 23 2.34 -18.33 -6.29
N PRO A 24 2.69 -19.60 -6.00
CA PRO A 24 2.44 -20.71 -6.90
C PRO A 24 0.93 -21.07 -6.98
N PHE A 25 0.47 -21.28 -8.22
CA PHE A 25 -0.88 -21.77 -8.52
C PHE A 25 -0.82 -23.17 -9.14
N ASP A 26 -1.84 -23.98 -8.89
CA ASP A 26 -2.00 -25.26 -9.58
C ASP A 26 -2.61 -25.08 -10.98
N LYS A 27 -2.83 -26.19 -11.68
CA LYS A 27 -3.43 -26.23 -13.03
C LYS A 27 -4.89 -25.72 -13.09
N GLU A 28 -5.55 -25.61 -11.94
CA GLU A 28 -6.93 -25.14 -11.78
C GLU A 28 -6.96 -23.69 -11.28
N TYR A 29 -5.81 -23.01 -11.22
CA TYR A 29 -5.63 -21.66 -10.69
C TYR A 29 -5.95 -21.52 -9.19
N ASN A 30 -5.88 -22.61 -8.43
CA ASN A 30 -5.95 -22.51 -6.97
C ASN A 30 -4.58 -22.11 -6.41
N LEU A 31 -4.58 -21.23 -5.42
CA LEU A 31 -3.39 -20.88 -4.65
C LEU A 31 -2.88 -22.12 -3.90
N THR A 32 -1.66 -22.55 -4.17
CA THR A 32 -1.06 -23.75 -3.55
C THR A 32 -0.18 -23.44 -2.34
N GLY A 33 0.32 -22.21 -2.24
CA GLY A 33 1.15 -21.77 -1.13
C GLY A 33 1.71 -20.37 -1.35
N ILE A 34 2.46 -19.88 -0.36
CA ILE A 34 3.29 -18.67 -0.43
C ILE A 34 4.70 -19.08 -0.01
N ILE A 35 5.70 -18.80 -0.83
CA ILE A 35 7.09 -19.22 -0.63
C ILE A 35 8.02 -18.02 -0.45
N ASP A 36 9.28 -18.28 -0.07
CA ASP A 36 10.33 -17.25 0.12
C ASP A 36 10.08 -16.24 1.25
N TRP A 37 9.79 -16.76 2.43
CA TRP A 37 9.60 -15.97 3.66
C TRP A 37 10.92 -15.45 4.28
N SER A 38 12.03 -15.47 3.54
CA SER A 38 13.36 -15.14 4.06
C SER A 38 13.48 -13.70 4.61
N ASN A 39 12.67 -12.79 4.07
CA ASN A 39 12.61 -11.38 4.45
C ASN A 39 11.40 -11.02 5.34
N ALA A 40 10.69 -12.02 5.87
CA ALA A 40 9.48 -11.76 6.64
C ALA A 40 9.79 -10.99 7.94
N GLN A 41 9.04 -9.91 8.20
CA GLN A 41 9.23 -9.09 9.39
C GLN A 41 7.93 -8.41 9.86
N ALA A 42 7.89 -7.99 11.11
CA ALA A 42 6.85 -7.09 11.59
C ALA A 42 7.01 -5.72 10.92
N ALA A 43 6.00 -5.27 10.17
CA ALA A 43 6.05 -4.03 9.40
C ALA A 43 4.78 -3.20 9.58
N PRO A 44 4.81 -1.90 9.25
CA PRO A 44 3.59 -1.09 9.16
C PRO A 44 2.56 -1.77 8.25
N LEU A 45 1.28 -1.73 8.65
CA LEU A 45 0.19 -2.37 7.91
C LEU A 45 0.07 -1.83 6.47
N GLU A 46 0.53 -0.60 6.25
CA GLU A 46 0.70 0.06 4.95
C GLU A 46 1.57 -0.74 3.98
N GLN A 47 2.50 -1.55 4.48
CA GLN A 47 3.35 -2.40 3.65
C GLN A 47 2.54 -3.43 2.84
N LEU A 48 1.35 -3.82 3.33
CA LEU A 48 0.45 -4.70 2.57
C LEU A 48 -0.14 -4.03 1.33
N SER A 49 -0.08 -2.69 1.22
CA SER A 49 -0.49 -1.97 0.01
C SER A 49 0.59 -1.98 -1.09
N VAL A 50 1.80 -2.39 -0.75
CA VAL A 50 2.95 -2.39 -1.66
C VAL A 50 2.99 -3.72 -2.41
N CYS A 51 2.19 -3.82 -3.47
CA CYS A 51 2.09 -4.99 -4.32
C CYS A 51 2.47 -4.61 -5.77
N PRO A 52 3.60 -5.12 -6.29
CA PRO A 52 4.05 -4.81 -7.66
C PRO A 52 3.04 -5.12 -8.76
N GLU A 53 2.13 -6.06 -8.53
CA GLU A 53 1.10 -6.47 -9.49
C GLU A 53 0.03 -5.40 -9.71
N PHE A 54 -0.11 -4.44 -8.79
CA PHE A 54 -1.02 -3.29 -8.94
C PHE A 54 -0.37 -2.09 -9.63
N ALA A 55 0.91 -2.21 -10.01
CA ALA A 55 1.67 -1.12 -10.59
C ALA A 55 1.11 -0.68 -11.94
N THR A 56 0.83 0.61 -12.10
CA THR A 56 0.68 1.20 -13.42
C THR A 56 2.03 1.67 -13.94
N SER A 57 2.30 1.42 -15.22
CA SER A 57 3.48 1.91 -15.90
C SER A 57 3.21 3.29 -16.48
N PRO A 58 4.02 4.32 -16.16
CA PRO A 58 3.84 5.65 -16.71
C PRO A 58 4.18 5.76 -18.20
N GLY A 59 4.81 4.73 -18.78
CA GLY A 59 5.11 4.65 -20.21
C GLY A 59 4.03 3.94 -21.02
N MET A 60 2.99 3.40 -20.37
CA MET A 60 1.86 2.71 -21.00
C MET A 60 0.65 3.65 -21.11
N SER A 61 -0.22 3.40 -22.08
CA SER A 61 -1.50 4.13 -22.21
C SER A 61 -2.45 3.80 -21.06
N ASP A 62 -3.54 4.56 -20.94
CA ASP A 62 -4.58 4.28 -19.94
C ASP A 62 -5.22 2.91 -20.19
N GLU A 63 -5.45 2.55 -21.46
CA GLU A 63 -6.00 1.24 -21.84
C GLU A 63 -5.06 0.08 -21.48
N GLU A 64 -3.75 0.26 -21.69
CA GLU A 64 -2.75 -0.74 -21.33
C GLU A 64 -2.60 -0.91 -19.81
N ASN A 65 -2.82 0.17 -19.05
CA ASN A 65 -2.79 0.15 -17.58
C ASN A 65 -4.10 -0.33 -16.94
N GLN A 66 -5.21 -0.34 -17.70
CA GLN A 66 -6.54 -0.64 -17.19
C GLN A 66 -6.64 -1.98 -16.45
N PRO A 67 -6.02 -3.09 -16.91
CA PRO A 67 -6.08 -4.36 -16.20
C PRO A 67 -5.52 -4.31 -14.77
N MET A 68 -4.43 -3.55 -14.54
CA MET A 68 -3.84 -3.40 -13.20
C MET A 68 -4.75 -2.57 -12.28
N VAL A 69 -5.40 -1.55 -12.84
CA VAL A 69 -6.40 -0.73 -12.13
C VAL A 69 -7.60 -1.58 -11.74
N ASP A 70 -8.12 -2.40 -12.66
CA ASP A 70 -9.25 -3.29 -12.43
C ASP A 70 -8.94 -4.34 -11.36
N LEU A 71 -7.76 -4.97 -11.45
CA LEU A 71 -7.29 -5.92 -10.44
C LEU A 71 -7.21 -5.27 -9.05
N LYS A 72 -6.60 -4.09 -8.95
CA LYS A 72 -6.53 -3.35 -7.68
C LYS A 72 -7.93 -3.06 -7.13
N ASN A 73 -8.85 -2.64 -7.97
CA ASN A 73 -10.23 -2.34 -7.55
C ASN A 73 -10.95 -3.59 -7.05
N LEU A 74 -10.80 -4.73 -7.74
CA LEU A 74 -11.35 -6.01 -7.30
C LEU A 74 -10.80 -6.43 -5.93
N VAL A 75 -9.48 -6.36 -5.74
CA VAL A 75 -8.85 -6.70 -4.46
C VAL A 75 -9.36 -5.80 -3.34
N VAL A 76 -9.39 -4.48 -3.54
CA VAL A 76 -9.90 -3.53 -2.53
C VAL A 76 -11.36 -3.83 -2.18
N GLN A 77 -12.17 -4.19 -3.17
CA GLN A 77 -13.57 -4.55 -2.96
C GLN A 77 -13.72 -5.86 -2.17
N SER A 78 -12.97 -6.91 -2.53
CA SER A 78 -12.97 -8.17 -1.77
C SER A 78 -12.51 -7.97 -0.32
N MET A 79 -11.49 -7.13 -0.09
CA MET A 79 -11.04 -6.80 1.27
C MET A 79 -12.13 -6.08 2.06
N ARG A 80 -12.88 -5.17 1.42
CA ARG A 80 -14.00 -4.49 2.06
C ARG A 80 -15.11 -5.45 2.47
N GLU A 81 -15.43 -6.42 1.62
CA GLU A 81 -16.41 -7.47 1.91
C GLU A 81 -15.94 -8.34 3.10
N MET A 82 -14.67 -8.77 3.09
CA MET A 82 -14.08 -9.51 4.22
C MET A 82 -14.08 -8.71 5.52
N GLU A 83 -13.78 -7.41 5.48
CA GLU A 83 -13.81 -6.52 6.64
C GLU A 83 -15.24 -6.30 7.18
N GLN A 84 -16.27 -6.42 6.35
CA GLN A 84 -17.68 -6.33 6.75
C GLN A 84 -18.20 -7.64 7.34
N ASP A 85 -17.76 -8.79 6.79
CA ASP A 85 -18.17 -10.13 7.22
C ASP A 85 -17.45 -10.61 8.49
N GLN A 86 -16.35 -9.97 8.86
CA GLN A 86 -15.68 -10.27 10.13
C GLN A 86 -16.56 -9.82 11.32
N GLU A 87 -17.17 -10.81 11.99
CA GLU A 87 -17.58 -10.64 13.38
C GLU A 87 -16.37 -10.12 14.18
N ARG A 88 -16.51 -8.97 14.85
CA ARG A 88 -15.46 -8.37 15.68
C ARG A 88 -15.14 -9.30 16.85
N LYS A 89 -14.27 -10.28 16.60
CA LYS A 89 -13.75 -11.18 17.63
C LYS A 89 -12.61 -10.46 18.34
N PRO A 90 -12.57 -10.50 19.68
CA PRO A 90 -11.46 -9.94 20.40
C PRO A 90 -10.15 -10.63 19.96
N PRO A 91 -9.00 -9.94 19.98
CA PRO A 91 -7.71 -10.52 19.61
C PRO A 91 -7.48 -11.83 20.36
N LEU A 92 -6.99 -12.86 19.64
CA LEU A 92 -6.69 -14.17 20.24
C LEU A 92 -5.70 -14.06 21.42
N ASP A 93 -4.79 -13.10 21.35
CA ASP A 93 -3.73 -12.90 22.34
C ASP A 93 -4.15 -12.01 23.52
N ASN A 94 -5.31 -11.35 23.43
CA ASN A 94 -5.83 -10.50 24.50
C ASN A 94 -7.36 -10.42 24.41
N PRO A 95 -8.08 -11.39 25.00
CA PRO A 95 -9.54 -11.45 24.96
C PRO A 95 -10.22 -10.29 25.72
N ASP A 96 -9.47 -9.58 26.57
CA ASP A 96 -9.95 -8.44 27.37
C ASP A 96 -9.69 -7.07 26.70
N LEU A 97 -9.04 -7.03 25.53
CA LEU A 97 -8.88 -5.79 24.76
C LEU A 97 -10.27 -5.31 24.32
N ASP A 98 -10.68 -4.16 24.86
CA ASP A 98 -11.99 -3.57 24.61
C ASP A 98 -12.21 -3.38 23.10
N VAL A 99 -13.23 -4.06 22.57
CA VAL A 99 -13.65 -4.02 21.16
C VAL A 99 -13.94 -2.57 20.71
N VAL A 100 -14.23 -1.68 21.68
CA VAL A 100 -14.40 -0.24 21.48
C VAL A 100 -13.12 0.42 20.93
N GLY A 101 -11.93 -0.02 21.34
CA GLY A 101 -10.65 0.53 20.85
C GLY A 101 -10.35 0.19 19.39
N GLN A 102 -10.82 -0.96 18.91
CA GLN A 102 -10.66 -1.40 17.52
C GLN A 102 -11.63 -0.69 16.55
N SER A 103 -12.76 -0.17 17.07
CA SER A 103 -13.78 0.48 16.26
C SER A 103 -13.32 1.77 15.56
N ASN A 104 -12.19 2.33 16.00
CA ASN A 104 -11.58 3.54 15.44
C ASN A 104 -10.41 3.28 14.46
N LEU A 105 -10.01 2.02 14.25
CA LEU A 105 -8.92 1.72 13.32
C LEU A 105 -9.40 1.89 11.87
N THR A 106 -8.63 2.62 11.09
CA THR A 106 -8.89 2.77 9.64
C THR A 106 -8.85 1.37 8.99
N PRO A 107 -9.88 0.92 8.24
CA PRO A 107 -9.83 -0.35 7.52
C PRO A 107 -8.72 -0.37 6.46
N LEU A 108 -8.12 -1.53 6.18
CA LEU A 108 -7.05 -1.65 5.20
C LEU A 108 -7.57 -1.36 3.78
N SER A 109 -8.79 -1.80 3.44
CA SER A 109 -9.43 -1.44 2.16
C SER A 109 -9.52 0.08 1.97
N THR A 110 -9.82 0.82 3.05
CA THR A 110 -9.92 2.29 3.04
C THR A 110 -8.56 2.92 2.81
N TYR A 111 -7.51 2.40 3.47
CA TYR A 111 -6.15 2.85 3.25
C TYR A 111 -5.67 2.57 1.81
N MET A 112 -5.88 1.36 1.29
CA MET A 112 -5.43 0.96 -0.06
C MET A 112 -6.08 1.78 -1.19
N ALA A 113 -7.32 2.24 -0.98
CA ALA A 113 -8.03 3.14 -1.88
C ALA A 113 -7.55 4.61 -1.79
N SER A 114 -6.72 4.95 -0.80
CA SER A 114 -6.29 6.33 -0.56
C SER A 114 -5.09 6.75 -1.41
N LYS A 115 -4.90 8.06 -1.57
CA LYS A 115 -3.68 8.63 -2.15
C LYS A 115 -2.42 8.25 -1.36
N SER A 116 -2.53 8.01 -0.04
CA SER A 116 -1.40 7.66 0.80
C SER A 116 -0.81 6.30 0.44
N ALA A 117 -1.65 5.32 0.07
CA ALA A 117 -1.18 4.04 -0.44
C ALA A 117 -0.43 4.20 -1.77
N GLU A 118 -0.93 5.05 -2.67
CA GLU A 118 -0.24 5.34 -3.93
C GLU A 118 1.10 6.04 -3.72
N ILE A 119 1.17 7.01 -2.79
CA ILE A 119 2.41 7.68 -2.42
C ILE A 119 3.43 6.67 -1.86
N THR A 120 2.99 5.83 -0.92
CA THR A 120 3.83 4.80 -0.28
C THR A 120 4.39 3.84 -1.32
N TYR A 121 3.52 3.33 -2.20
CA TYR A 121 3.91 2.45 -3.30
C TYR A 121 4.96 3.11 -4.23
N ARG A 122 4.70 4.34 -4.70
CA ARG A 122 5.60 5.05 -5.62
C ARG A 122 6.96 5.36 -5.00
N GLN A 123 7.00 5.62 -3.69
CA GLN A 123 8.24 5.81 -2.96
C GLN A 123 8.99 4.49 -2.79
N TYR A 124 8.30 3.42 -2.38
CA TYR A 124 8.90 2.11 -2.17
C TYR A 124 9.53 1.54 -3.44
N MET A 125 8.83 1.65 -4.57
CA MET A 125 9.28 1.11 -5.86
C MET A 125 10.25 2.04 -6.60
N SER A 126 10.63 3.17 -6.00
CA SER A 126 11.47 4.16 -6.67
C SER A 126 12.93 3.72 -6.71
N SER A 127 13.43 3.42 -7.91
CA SER A 127 14.87 3.27 -8.13
C SER A 127 15.57 4.63 -8.13
N PRO A 128 16.89 4.71 -7.90
CA PRO A 128 17.64 5.96 -8.01
C PRO A 128 17.43 6.67 -9.36
N ARG A 129 17.30 5.91 -10.45
CA ARG A 129 17.03 6.45 -11.81
C ARG A 129 15.58 6.93 -11.99
N GLY A 130 14.63 6.32 -11.28
CA GLY A 130 13.20 6.68 -11.31
C GLY A 130 12.79 7.75 -10.30
N SER A 131 13.68 8.12 -9.38
CA SER A 131 13.42 9.02 -8.25
C SER A 131 12.82 10.38 -8.64
N LEU A 132 13.35 11.03 -9.67
CA LEU A 132 12.83 12.32 -10.16
C LEU A 132 11.39 12.18 -10.67
N PHE A 133 11.10 11.12 -11.41
CA PHE A 133 9.76 10.86 -11.93
C PHE A 133 8.79 10.58 -10.78
N ALA A 134 9.15 9.67 -9.87
CA ALA A 134 8.35 9.34 -8.70
C ALA A 134 8.09 10.58 -7.82
N GLY A 135 9.11 11.42 -7.62
CA GLY A 135 8.99 12.67 -6.85
C GLY A 135 7.97 13.64 -7.46
N LYS A 136 7.98 13.82 -8.79
CA LYS A 136 6.98 14.66 -9.48
C LYS A 136 5.56 14.11 -9.34
N MET A 137 5.39 12.81 -9.49
CA MET A 137 4.08 12.16 -9.33
C MET A 137 3.55 12.30 -7.89
N VAL A 138 4.40 12.01 -6.90
CA VAL A 138 4.06 12.14 -5.47
C VAL A 138 3.74 13.59 -5.12
N ALA A 139 4.49 14.56 -5.63
CA ALA A 139 4.17 15.99 -5.45
C ALA A 139 2.78 16.32 -5.98
N GLY A 140 2.42 15.83 -7.18
CA GLY A 140 1.08 15.99 -7.75
C GLY A 140 -0.02 15.32 -6.90
N LEU A 141 0.25 14.18 -6.26
CA LEU A 141 -0.70 13.53 -5.36
C LEU A 141 -0.94 14.34 -4.08
N ILE A 142 0.12 14.87 -3.48
CA ILE A 142 0.09 15.63 -2.22
C ILE A 142 -0.53 17.01 -2.42
N TYR A 143 -0.04 17.77 -3.39
CA TYR A 143 -0.40 19.18 -3.58
C TYR A 143 -1.44 19.40 -4.68
N GLY A 144 -1.74 18.39 -5.51
CA GLY A 144 -2.61 18.58 -6.66
C GLY A 144 -2.00 19.56 -7.67
N LYS A 145 -2.82 20.46 -8.22
CA LYS A 145 -2.40 21.48 -9.19
C LYS A 145 -1.99 22.81 -8.56
N SER A 146 -2.10 22.95 -7.24
CA SER A 146 -1.86 24.23 -6.56
C SER A 146 -0.39 24.56 -6.33
N VAL A 147 0.49 23.54 -6.34
CA VAL A 147 1.94 23.70 -6.19
C VAL A 147 2.65 23.00 -7.34
N SER A 148 3.52 23.72 -8.05
CA SER A 148 4.30 23.17 -9.15
C SER A 148 5.59 22.49 -8.66
N TRP A 149 6.14 21.60 -9.50
CA TRP A 149 7.45 20.98 -9.23
C TRP A 149 8.56 22.02 -9.10
N ASP A 150 8.53 23.08 -9.91
CA ASP A 150 9.57 24.11 -9.88
C ASP A 150 9.51 24.93 -8.59
N GLN A 151 8.31 25.22 -8.06
CA GLN A 151 8.15 25.84 -6.74
C GLN A 151 8.72 24.96 -5.63
N LEU A 152 8.48 23.64 -5.67
CA LEU A 152 9.07 22.73 -4.70
C LEU A 152 10.60 22.69 -4.82
N LYS A 153 11.14 22.76 -6.03
CA LYS A 153 12.59 22.82 -6.26
C LYS A 153 13.20 24.12 -5.73
N GLU A 154 12.52 25.24 -5.87
CA GLU A 154 12.98 26.52 -5.30
C GLU A 154 13.01 26.49 -3.77
N VAL A 155 11.99 25.90 -3.14
CA VAL A 155 11.90 25.82 -1.68
C VAL A 155 12.86 24.77 -1.10
N TYR A 156 12.87 23.56 -1.66
CA TYR A 156 13.55 22.40 -1.07
C TYR A 156 14.85 22.02 -1.79
N GLY A 157 15.04 22.43 -3.05
CA GLY A 157 16.19 21.98 -3.87
C GLY A 157 17.54 22.56 -3.45
N VAL A 158 17.53 23.60 -2.61
CA VAL A 158 18.73 24.19 -2.00
C VAL A 158 18.89 23.79 -0.53
N MET A 159 17.95 23.03 0.03
CA MET A 159 18.06 22.58 1.41
C MET A 159 19.18 21.54 1.53
N PRO A 160 20.07 21.69 2.53
CA PRO A 160 21.02 20.64 2.83
C PRO A 160 20.26 19.38 3.22
N LEU A 161 20.66 18.26 2.65
CA LEU A 161 20.04 16.96 2.96
C LEU A 161 20.36 16.50 4.38
N PHE A 162 21.38 17.11 5.02
CA PHE A 162 21.82 16.91 6.40
C PHE A 162 22.52 18.17 6.91
#